data_AF-A0A381RWA1-F1
#
_entry.id   AF-A0A381RWA1-F1
#
_cell.length_a   1.000
_cell.length_b   1.000
_cell.length_c   1.000
_cell.angle_alpha   90.00
_cell.angle_beta   90.00
_cell.angle_gamma   90.00
#
_symmetry.space_group_name_H-M   'P 1'
#
loop_
_entity.id
_entity.type
_entity.pdbx_description
1 polymer ?
#
loop_
_entity_poly.entity_id
_entity_poly.type
_entity_poly.pdbx_seq_one_letter_code
_entity_poly.pdbx_strand_id
1 'polypeptide(L)'
;MDISPIVFYGSIFILAIFIGYYVVWSVTSALHTPLMSVTNAISAVIIVGAIIAIGADIEGPLGLISRIVSFFALIFASINIFGGFLVTQRMLGMYKKKVRKDE
;
A
#
# COMPACT_ATOMS: atom_id res chain seq x y z
N MET A 1 -20.05 0.00 -27.80
CA MET A 1 -20.33 -1.19 -26.99
C MET A 1 -19.83 -0.87 -25.59
N ASP A 2 -20.73 -0.38 -24.74
CA ASP A 2 -20.36 0.03 -23.39
C ASP A 2 -20.25 -1.21 -22.50
N ILE A 3 -19.04 -1.48 -22.03
CA ILE A 3 -18.77 -2.57 -21.09
C ILE A 3 -19.29 -2.12 -19.72
N SER A 4 -20.04 -2.98 -19.03
CA SER A 4 -20.57 -2.63 -17.71
C SER A 4 -19.42 -2.39 -16.72
N PRO A 5 -19.52 -1.36 -15.83
CA PRO A 5 -18.44 -1.04 -14.89
C PRO A 5 -18.03 -2.22 -14.01
N ILE A 6 -18.99 -3.07 -13.64
CA ILE A 6 -18.71 -4.28 -12.84
C ILE A 6 -17.87 -5.29 -13.60
N VAL A 7 -18.14 -5.50 -14.89
CA VAL A 7 -17.35 -6.41 -15.74
C VAL A 7 -15.96 -5.81 -15.98
N PHE A 8 -15.87 -4.49 -16.16
CA PHE A 8 -14.59 -3.79 -16.35
C PHE A 8 -13.69 -3.89 -15.10
N TYR A 9 -14.17 -3.45 -13.93
CA TYR A 9 -13.40 -3.52 -12.69
C TYR A 9 -13.17 -4.96 -12.22
N GLY A 10 -14.13 -5.86 -12.44
CA GLY A 10 -13.98 -7.29 -12.17
C GLY A 10 -12.88 -7.94 -13.00
N SER A 11 -12.76 -7.57 -14.27
CA SER A 11 -11.68 -8.06 -15.14
C SER A 11 -10.31 -7.59 -14.64
N ILE A 12 -10.20 -6.30 -14.26
CA ILE A 12 -8.96 -5.75 -13.68
C ILE A 12 -8.61 -6.47 -12.39
N PHE A 13 -9.58 -6.70 -11.51
CA PHE A 13 -9.39 -7.38 -10.24
C PHE A 13 -8.86 -8.81 -10.43
N ILE A 14 -9.48 -9.59 -11.32
CA ILE A 14 -9.05 -10.96 -11.61
C ILE A 14 -7.64 -10.98 -12.20
N LEU A 15 -7.35 -10.11 -13.18
CA LEU A 15 -6.01 -10.00 -13.78
C LEU A 15 -4.96 -9.58 -12.74
N ALA A 16 -5.29 -8.67 -11.83
CA ALA A 16 -4.39 -8.25 -10.76
C ALA A 16 -4.05 -9.40 -9.79
N ILE A 17 -5.01 -10.29 -9.50
CA ILE A 17 -4.75 -11.50 -8.67
C ILE A 17 -3.73 -12.40 -9.37
N PHE A 18 -3.90 -12.67 -10.67
CA PHE A 18 -2.95 -13.49 -11.43
C PHE A 18 -1.55 -12.88 -11.39
N ILE A 19 -1.44 -11.57 -11.66
CA ILE A 19 -0.16 -10.86 -11.60
C ILE A 19 0.46 -10.96 -10.20
N GLY A 20 -0.32 -10.70 -9.15
CA GLY A 20 0.15 -10.77 -7.77
C GLY A 20 0.69 -12.16 -7.40
N TYR A 21 0.00 -13.22 -7.81
CA TYR A 21 0.43 -14.60 -7.59
C TYR A 21 1.79 -14.88 -8.25
N TYR A 22 1.94 -14.59 -9.55
CA TYR A 22 3.20 -14.84 -10.26
C TYR A 22 4.35 -13.98 -9.74
N VAL A 23 4.09 -12.72 -9.36
CA VAL A 23 5.10 -11.82 -8.78
C VAL A 23 5.63 -12.39 -7.47
N VAL A 24 4.76 -12.79 -6.55
CA VAL A 24 5.17 -13.34 -5.24
C VAL A 24 5.88 -14.68 -5.38
N TRP A 25 5.41 -15.55 -6.28
CA TRP A 25 6.03 -16.86 -6.52
C TRP A 25 7.46 -16.76 -7.07
N SER A 26 7.77 -15.68 -7.80
CA SER A 26 9.09 -15.45 -8.41
C SER A 26 10.16 -14.90 -7.46
N VAL A 27 9.83 -14.72 -6.17
CA VAL A 27 10.77 -14.17 -5.17
C VAL A 27 11.70 -15.27 -4.62
N THR A 28 13.00 -14.98 -4.53
CA THR A 28 13.98 -15.87 -3.90
C THR A 28 13.70 -16.04 -2.40
N SER A 29 13.89 -17.25 -1.85
CA SER A 29 13.49 -17.58 -0.47
C SER A 29 14.06 -16.66 0.61
N ALA A 30 15.27 -16.13 0.40
CA ALA A 30 15.90 -15.20 1.34
C ALA A 30 15.18 -13.85 1.46
N LEU A 31 14.32 -13.49 0.51
CA LEU A 31 13.62 -12.20 0.44
C LEU A 31 12.16 -12.24 0.90
N HIS A 32 11.62 -13.39 1.35
CA HIS A 32 10.23 -13.45 1.81
C HIS A 32 9.95 -12.53 3.02
N THR A 33 10.89 -12.42 3.97
CA THR A 33 10.74 -11.52 5.12
C THR A 33 10.76 -10.04 4.70
N PRO A 34 11.71 -9.56 3.88
CA PRO A 34 11.62 -8.24 3.25
C PRO A 34 10.34 -8.04 2.44
N LEU A 35 9.90 -9.04 1.67
CA LEU A 35 8.68 -8.97 0.86
C LEU A 35 7.44 -8.76 1.73
N MET A 36 7.34 -9.45 2.88
CA MET A 36 6.26 -9.26 3.84
C MET A 36 6.21 -7.82 4.37
N SER A 37 7.38 -7.21 4.61
CA SER A 37 7.46 -5.80 5.02
C SER A 37 7.04 -4.84 3.90
N VAL A 38 7.41 -5.13 2.64
CA VAL A 38 7.00 -4.34 1.47
C VAL A 38 5.49 -4.41 1.27
N THR A 39 4.89 -5.60 1.33
CA THR A 39 3.44 -5.75 1.12
C THR A 39 2.65 -5.06 2.22
N ASN A 40 3.16 -5.02 3.45
CA ASN A 40 2.58 -4.19 4.51
C ASN A 40 2.60 -2.69 4.12
N ALA A 41 3.74 -2.16 3.66
CA ALA A 41 3.83 -0.76 3.21
C ALA A 41 2.89 -0.44 2.03
N ILE A 42 2.76 -1.36 1.07
CA ILE A 42 1.89 -1.21 -0.10
C ILE A 42 0.41 -1.24 0.29
N SER A 43 0.04 -1.99 1.34
CA SER A 43 -1.35 -2.05 1.84
C SER A 43 -1.89 -0.67 2.25
N ALA A 44 -1.01 0.29 2.50
CA ALA A 44 -1.38 1.66 2.82
C ALA A 44 -1.99 2.47 1.65
N VAL A 45 -2.27 1.83 0.51
CA VAL A 45 -3.10 2.39 -0.58
C VAL A 45 -4.45 2.94 -0.11
N ILE A 46 -4.92 2.49 1.07
CA ILE A 46 -6.07 3.06 1.79
C ILE A 46 -6.00 4.59 1.98
N ILE A 47 -4.80 5.19 1.91
CA ILE A 47 -4.62 6.65 1.96
C ILE A 47 -5.43 7.36 0.86
N VAL A 48 -5.57 6.76 -0.32
CA VAL A 48 -6.35 7.32 -1.43
C VAL A 48 -7.82 7.47 -1.03
N GLY A 49 -8.38 6.46 -0.36
CA GLY A 49 -9.74 6.50 0.16
C GLY A 49 -9.93 7.58 1.22
N ALA A 50 -8.95 7.74 2.12
CA ALA A 50 -9.00 8.78 3.15
C ALA A 50 -8.92 10.20 2.57
N ILE A 51 -8.11 10.42 1.52
CA ILE A 51 -8.03 11.71 0.80
C ILE A 51 -9.36 12.03 0.10
N ILE A 52 -10.00 11.03 -0.53
CA ILE A 52 -11.31 11.23 -1.16
C ILE A 52 -12.38 11.54 -0.11
N ALA A 53 -12.37 10.82 1.02
CA ALA A 53 -13.36 10.98 2.08
C ALA A 53 -13.26 12.33 2.82
N ILE A 54 -12.04 12.85 3.04
CA ILE A 54 -11.86 14.17 3.68
C ILE A 54 -12.29 15.33 2.76
N GLY A 55 -12.11 15.15 1.44
CA GLY A 55 -12.51 16.12 0.42
C GLY A 55 -13.97 16.00 -0.03
N ALA A 56 -14.75 15.08 0.54
CA ALA A 56 -16.16 14.93 0.22
C ALA A 56 -16.99 16.06 0.85
N ASP A 57 -17.76 16.76 0.01
CA ASP A 57 -18.70 17.81 0.45
C ASP A 57 -19.98 17.18 1.02
N ILE A 58 -19.88 16.69 2.25
CA ILE A 58 -21.00 16.17 3.02
C ILE A 58 -21.45 17.25 4.00
N GLU A 59 -22.71 17.67 3.90
CA GLU A 59 -23.30 18.66 4.79
C GLU A 59 -23.86 18.03 6.08
N GLY A 60 -23.95 18.84 7.14
CA GLY A 60 -24.52 18.44 8.43
C GLY A 60 -23.56 17.67 9.35
N PRO A 61 -24.07 17.10 10.46
CA PRO A 61 -23.26 16.42 11.49
C PRO A 61 -22.41 15.27 10.94
N LEU A 62 -22.90 14.58 9.90
CA LEU A 62 -22.21 13.49 9.22
C LEU A 62 -20.91 13.95 8.54
N GLY A 63 -20.88 15.17 7.99
CA GLY A 63 -19.68 15.73 7.37
C GLY A 63 -18.56 15.98 8.36
N LEU A 64 -18.89 16.45 9.56
CA LEU A 64 -17.91 16.65 10.64
C LEU A 64 -17.31 15.32 11.11
N ILE A 65 -18.14 14.28 11.26
CA ILE A 65 -17.68 12.92 11.58
C ILE A 65 -16.76 12.38 10.47
N SER A 66 -17.18 12.51 9.21
CA SER A 66 -16.37 12.07 8.06
C SER A 66 -14.99 12.70 8.05
N ARG A 67 -14.91 14.02 8.27
CA ARG A 67 -13.62 14.76 8.30
C ARG A 67 -12.73 14.30 9.45
N ILE A 68 -13.29 14.11 10.65
CA ILE A 68 -12.51 13.65 11.82
C ILE A 68 -11.98 12.24 11.60
N VAL A 69 -12.85 11.30 11.17
CA VAL A 69 -12.45 9.91 10.91
C VAL A 69 -11.42 9.84 9.79
N SER A 70 -11.62 10.59 8.71
CA SER A 70 -10.68 10.66 7.59
C SER A 70 -9.33 11.26 8.00
N PHE A 71 -9.33 12.26 8.88
CA PHE A 71 -8.09 12.81 9.43
C PHE A 71 -7.27 11.76 10.19
N PHE A 72 -7.89 10.98 11.07
CA PHE A 72 -7.20 9.87 11.74
C PHE A 72 -6.80 8.75 10.77
N ALA A 73 -7.62 8.46 9.77
CA ALA A 73 -7.28 7.50 8.72
C ALA A 73 -6.02 7.93 7.94
N LEU A 74 -5.88 9.21 7.62
CA LEU A 74 -4.67 9.76 6.98
C LEU A 74 -3.43 9.61 7.87
N ILE A 75 -3.55 9.86 9.18
CA ILE A 75 -2.46 9.67 10.14
C ILE A 75 -2.02 8.21 10.17
N PHE A 76 -2.96 7.28 10.34
CA PHE A 76 -2.64 5.85 10.40
C PHE A 76 -2.09 5.31 9.08
N ALA A 77 -2.65 5.74 7.94
CA ALA A 77 -2.12 5.38 6.63
C ALA A 77 -0.69 5.90 6.45
N SER A 78 -0.42 7.16 6.84
CA SER A 78 0.92 7.74 6.79
C SER A 78 1.91 6.96 7.64
N ILE A 79 1.56 6.60 8.87
CA ILE A 79 2.40 5.77 9.75
C ILE A 79 2.73 4.42 9.08
N ASN A 80 1.75 3.78 8.45
CA ASN A 80 1.96 2.52 7.75
C ASN A 80 2.89 2.67 6.53
N ILE A 81 2.71 3.73 5.72
CA ILE A 81 3.61 4.06 4.59
C ILE A 81 5.05 4.26 5.09
N PHE A 82 5.25 5.25 5.96
CA PHE A 82 6.60 5.63 6.38
C PHE A 82 7.28 4.51 7.19
N GLY A 83 6.56 3.89 8.12
CA GLY A 83 7.07 2.78 8.92
C GLY A 83 7.40 1.56 8.07
N GLY A 84 6.47 1.16 7.18
CA GLY A 84 6.64 0.00 6.30
C GLY A 84 7.82 0.16 5.34
N PHE A 85 7.96 1.32 4.68
CA PHE A 85 9.08 1.56 3.77
C PHE A 85 10.42 1.72 4.50
N LEU A 86 10.45 2.36 5.68
CA LEU A 86 11.69 2.52 6.45
C LEU A 86 12.22 1.18 6.98
N VAL A 87 11.33 0.31 7.49
CA VAL A 87 11.72 -1.05 7.92
C VAL A 87 12.19 -1.88 6.73
N THR A 88 11.47 -1.83 5.61
CA THR A 88 11.86 -2.50 4.38
C THR A 88 13.26 -2.09 3.92
N GLN A 89 13.55 -0.78 3.90
CA GLN A 89 14.86 -0.27 3.49
C GLN A 89 15.98 -0.78 4.41
N ARG A 90 15.73 -0.84 5.72
CA ARG A 90 16.68 -1.44 6.67
C ARG A 90 16.90 -2.92 6.40
N MET A 91 15.82 -3.66 6.10
CA MET A 91 15.91 -5.09 5.77
C MET A 91 16.71 -5.34 4.50
N LEU A 92 16.38 -4.64 3.41
CA LEU A 92 17.11 -4.77 2.13
C LEU A 92 18.56 -4.27 2.24
N GLY A 93 18.82 -3.29 3.11
CA GLY A 93 20.16 -2.81 3.40
C GLY A 93 21.10 -3.89 3.97
N MET A 94 20.56 -4.88 4.69
CA MET A 94 21.35 -6.00 5.23
C MET A 94 21.85 -6.97 4.14
N TYR A 95 21.24 -6.96 2.96
CA TYR A 95 21.65 -7.80 1.81
C TYR A 95 22.65 -7.09 0.90
N LYS A 96 22.87 -5.78 1.08
CA LYS A 96 23.92 -5.07 0.35
C LYS A 96 25.26 -5.45 0.96
N LYS A 97 26.18 -5.93 0.11
CA LYS A 97 27.56 -6.22 0.51
C LYS A 97 28.14 -4.94 1.12
N LYS A 98 28.55 -5.00 2.39
CA LYS A 98 29.23 -3.87 3.05
C LYS A 98 30.47 -3.58 2.20
N VAL A 99 30.52 -2.41 1.55
CA VAL A 99 31.77 -1.97 0.91
C VAL A 99 32.78 -1.94 2.04
N ARG A 100 33.76 -2.83 1.98
CA ARG A 100 34.88 -2.83 2.90
C ARG A 100 35.54 -1.48 2.64
N LYS A 101 35.46 -0.58 3.61
CA LYS A 101 36.21 0.67 3.57
C LYS A 101 37.64 0.27 3.89
N ASP A 102 38.29 -0.31 2.89
CA ASP A 102 39.72 -0.58 2.92
C ASP A 102 40.37 0.77 2.63
N GLU A 103 40.96 1.32 3.70
CA GLU A 103 41.81 2.52 3.81
C GLU A 103 41.13 3.89 3.66
#